data_AF-A0A6N4V086-F1
#
_entry.id   AF-A0A6N4V086-F1
#
_cell.length_a   1.000
_cell.length_b   1.000
_cell.length_c   1.000
_cell.angle_alpha   90.00
_cell.angle_beta   90.00
_cell.angle_gamma   90.00
#
_symmetry.space_group_name_H-M   'P 1'
#
loop_
_entity.id
_entity.type
_entity.pdbx_description
1 polymer ?
#
loop_
_entity_poly.entity_id
_entity_poly.type
_entity_poly.pdbx_seq_one_letter_code
_entity_poly.pdbx_strand_id
1 'polypeptide(L)'
;MNEQPTMSAEELEQLGDEALSAEQLEQALQHYEEARQILGVALDLVVEADADFEVFSMITDDLSRVRDKAHDAWSRLQPPPKSHEEQAAELRAMADKATEEGDLAHASHMSFRLGETLEDLGDLENAESAYRQAVVLAREVDACDPELMLAAFTSLIHFLSPSEESVALAQEMAANLIDRKEMYHPMRAADAAYHCAIAELDFAEVAPHRMDHAIEAIARPTIKMLDDICFHDKSQSLQRLVADVLRSAGRDTEADQWQADADRYEDWEMFMDQGIPGHVHLWDIRFDAPDGAGDE
;
A
#
# COMPACT_ATOMS: atom_id res chain seq x y z
N MET A 1 27.46 -19.53 -47.69
CA MET A 1 26.51 -19.12 -46.65
C MET A 1 26.98 -19.81 -45.38
N ASN A 2 27.51 -19.04 -44.43
CA ASN A 2 27.88 -19.57 -43.11
C ASN A 2 26.58 -19.77 -42.34
N GLU A 3 26.08 -21.00 -42.28
CA GLU A 3 25.09 -21.38 -41.28
C GLU A 3 25.84 -21.42 -39.94
N GLN A 4 25.70 -20.36 -39.14
CA GLN A 4 26.06 -20.47 -37.73
C GLN A 4 25.14 -21.55 -37.12
N PRO A 5 25.67 -22.52 -36.37
CA PRO A 5 24.82 -23.49 -35.69
C PRO A 5 23.89 -22.72 -34.75
N THR A 6 22.59 -22.84 -34.95
CA THR A 6 21.58 -22.40 -33.99
C THR A 6 21.80 -23.17 -32.71
N MET A 7 22.36 -22.50 -31.71
CA MET A 7 22.60 -23.08 -30.39
C MET A 7 21.25 -23.43 -29.74
N SER A 8 21.21 -24.54 -29.03
CA SER A 8 20.05 -24.97 -28.25
C SER A 8 19.89 -24.14 -26.97
N ALA A 9 18.69 -24.19 -26.37
CA ALA A 9 18.44 -23.51 -25.09
C ALA A 9 19.36 -24.04 -23.96
N GLU A 10 19.67 -25.35 -23.95
CA GLU A 10 20.60 -25.95 -22.99
C GLU A 10 22.03 -25.44 -23.16
N GLU A 11 22.51 -25.33 -24.41
CA GLU A 11 23.85 -24.78 -24.70
C GLU A 11 23.94 -23.30 -24.30
N LEU A 12 22.89 -22.53 -24.54
CA LEU A 12 22.81 -21.13 -24.10
C LEU A 12 22.73 -21.01 -22.58
N GLU A 13 21.97 -21.87 -21.90
CA GLU A 13 21.95 -21.93 -20.45
C GLU A 13 23.35 -22.22 -19.89
N GLN A 14 24.07 -23.18 -20.46
CA GLN A 14 25.44 -23.51 -20.06
C GLN A 14 26.42 -22.36 -20.31
N LEU A 15 26.34 -21.69 -21.47
CA LEU A 15 27.15 -20.50 -21.74
C LEU A 15 26.84 -19.37 -20.77
N GLY A 16 25.56 -19.22 -20.38
CA GLY A 16 25.13 -18.30 -19.34
C GLY A 16 25.77 -18.61 -17.98
N ASP A 17 25.78 -19.89 -17.59
CA ASP A 17 26.40 -20.34 -16.34
C ASP A 17 27.93 -20.12 -16.35
N GLU A 18 28.59 -20.39 -17.48
CA GLU A 18 30.02 -20.16 -17.68
C GLU A 18 30.35 -18.66 -17.60
N ALA A 19 29.59 -17.81 -18.29
CA ALA A 19 29.74 -16.36 -18.22
C ALA A 19 29.46 -15.82 -16.80
N LEU A 20 28.46 -16.37 -16.10
CA LEU A 20 28.15 -16.01 -14.71
C LEU A 20 29.31 -16.36 -13.78
N SER A 21 29.93 -17.53 -13.96
CA SER A 21 31.10 -17.97 -13.20
C SER A 21 32.36 -17.13 -13.47
N ALA A 22 32.43 -16.51 -14.66
CA ALA A 22 33.49 -15.60 -15.06
C ALA A 22 33.20 -14.13 -14.66
N GLU A 23 32.15 -13.86 -13.90
CA GLU A 23 31.66 -12.52 -13.52
C GLU A 23 31.31 -11.62 -14.73
N GLN A 24 31.03 -12.23 -15.89
CA GLN A 24 30.62 -11.54 -17.12
C GLN A 24 29.09 -11.41 -17.16
N LEU A 25 28.54 -10.64 -16.22
CA LEU A 25 27.10 -10.58 -15.95
C LEU A 25 26.24 -10.18 -17.17
N GLU A 26 26.72 -9.24 -18.01
CA GLU A 26 26.00 -8.80 -19.22
C GLU A 26 25.90 -9.92 -20.26
N GLN A 27 26.98 -10.69 -20.43
CA GLN A 27 27.02 -11.83 -21.36
C GLN A 27 26.17 -12.99 -20.83
N ALA A 28 26.23 -13.24 -19.52
CA ALA A 28 25.38 -14.24 -18.87
C ALA A 28 23.90 -13.93 -19.05
N LEU A 29 23.49 -12.68 -18.80
CA LEU A 29 22.12 -12.21 -19.00
C LEU A 29 21.69 -12.39 -20.46
N GLN A 30 22.53 -11.98 -21.42
CA GLN A 30 22.24 -12.15 -22.84
C GLN A 30 21.99 -13.62 -23.20
N HIS A 31 22.84 -14.54 -22.74
CA HIS A 31 22.67 -15.98 -23.01
C HIS A 31 21.40 -16.55 -22.38
N TYR A 32 21.05 -16.15 -21.15
CA TYR A 32 19.78 -16.57 -20.53
C TYR A 32 18.56 -15.99 -21.23
N GLU A 33 18.60 -14.75 -21.71
CA GLU A 33 17.50 -14.15 -22.48
C GLU A 33 17.29 -14.87 -23.82
N GLU A 34 18.38 -15.20 -24.53
CA GLU A 34 18.35 -15.99 -25.75
C GLU A 34 17.79 -17.41 -25.50
N ALA A 35 18.21 -18.09 -24.42
CA ALA A 35 17.66 -19.38 -24.02
C ALA A 35 16.16 -19.29 -23.70
N ARG A 36 15.75 -18.25 -22.95
CA ARG A 36 14.35 -17.99 -22.61
C ARG A 36 13.49 -17.78 -23.85
N GLN A 37 14.03 -17.10 -24.86
CA GLN A 37 13.33 -16.87 -26.12
C GLN A 37 13.08 -18.19 -26.87
N ILE A 38 14.08 -19.09 -26.92
CA ILE A 38 13.93 -20.41 -27.55
C ILE A 38 12.91 -21.26 -26.80
N LEU A 39 12.97 -21.29 -25.46
CA LEU A 39 12.02 -22.03 -24.62
C LEU A 39 10.60 -21.48 -24.72
N GLY A 40 10.44 -20.16 -24.84
CA GLY A 40 9.13 -19.53 -25.07
C GLY A 40 8.51 -19.98 -26.39
N VAL A 41 9.29 -19.98 -27.49
CA VAL A 41 8.83 -20.49 -28.78
C VAL A 41 8.50 -22.00 -28.71
N ALA A 42 9.31 -22.79 -28.00
CA ALA A 42 9.05 -24.22 -27.81
C ALA A 42 7.75 -24.47 -27.01
N LEU A 43 7.47 -23.66 -25.99
CA LEU A 43 6.25 -23.73 -25.21
C LEU A 43 5.01 -23.43 -26.07
N ASP A 44 5.07 -22.35 -26.86
CA ASP A 44 3.98 -21.99 -27.78
C ASP A 44 3.68 -23.13 -28.77
N LEU A 45 4.73 -23.72 -29.36
CA LEU A 45 4.59 -24.85 -30.28
C LEU A 45 4.02 -26.10 -29.61
N VAL A 46 4.37 -26.38 -28.35
CA VAL A 46 3.84 -27.52 -27.59
C VAL A 46 2.38 -27.31 -27.22
N VAL A 47 1.98 -26.07 -26.91
CA VAL A 47 0.58 -25.70 -26.67
C VAL A 47 -0.24 -25.81 -27.97
N GLU A 48 0.29 -25.32 -29.10
CA GLU A 48 -0.38 -25.41 -30.40
C GLU A 48 -0.51 -26.85 -30.91
N ALA A 49 0.48 -27.70 -30.62
CA ALA A 49 0.51 -29.09 -31.04
C ALA A 49 -0.28 -30.04 -30.11
N ASP A 50 -0.86 -29.54 -29.01
CA ASP A 50 -1.52 -30.34 -27.96
C ASP A 50 -0.62 -31.51 -27.50
N ALA A 51 0.66 -31.21 -27.25
CA ALA A 51 1.65 -32.23 -26.91
C ALA A 51 1.44 -32.77 -25.49
N ASP A 52 2.06 -33.92 -25.21
CA ASP A 52 1.93 -34.59 -23.91
C ASP A 52 2.35 -33.68 -22.75
N PHE A 53 1.61 -33.80 -21.63
CA PHE A 53 1.83 -33.01 -20.42
C PHE A 53 3.27 -33.10 -19.88
N GLU A 54 3.96 -34.23 -20.08
CA GLU A 54 5.36 -34.39 -19.68
C GLU A 54 6.30 -33.42 -20.44
N VAL A 55 6.08 -33.23 -21.74
CA VAL A 55 6.88 -32.31 -22.56
C VAL A 55 6.56 -30.86 -22.21
N PHE A 56 5.29 -30.55 -21.98
CA PHE A 56 4.86 -29.23 -21.50
C PHE A 56 5.52 -28.90 -20.15
N SER A 57 5.43 -29.81 -19.17
CA SER A 57 6.02 -29.63 -17.83
C SER A 57 7.52 -29.40 -17.90
N MET A 58 8.24 -30.19 -18.70
CA MET A 58 9.68 -30.05 -18.88
C MET A 58 10.06 -28.65 -19.39
N ILE A 59 9.38 -28.17 -20.44
CA ILE A 59 9.66 -26.85 -21.01
C ILE A 59 9.33 -25.73 -20.01
N THR A 60 8.24 -25.85 -19.24
CA THR A 60 7.90 -24.84 -18.22
C THR A 60 8.89 -24.80 -17.06
N ASP A 61 9.45 -25.94 -16.68
CA ASP A 61 10.47 -26.03 -15.64
C ASP A 61 11.79 -25.40 -16.10
N ASP A 62 12.22 -25.72 -17.33
CA ASP A 62 13.41 -25.12 -17.94
C ASP A 62 13.25 -23.60 -18.11
N LEU A 63 12.07 -23.14 -18.54
CA LEU A 63 11.77 -21.72 -18.69
C LEU A 63 11.83 -20.97 -17.34
N SER A 64 11.29 -21.58 -16.29
CA SER A 64 11.34 -21.01 -14.93
C SER A 64 12.78 -20.93 -14.44
N ARG A 65 13.56 -21.99 -14.62
CA ARG A 65 14.98 -22.05 -14.24
C ARG A 65 15.79 -20.96 -14.94
N VAL A 66 15.67 -20.83 -16.25
CA VAL A 66 16.40 -19.81 -17.03
C VAL A 66 15.96 -18.40 -16.66
N ARG A 67 14.66 -18.18 -16.40
CA ARG A 67 14.15 -16.87 -15.94
C ARG A 67 14.75 -16.47 -14.60
N ASP A 68 14.84 -17.39 -13.66
CA ASP A 68 15.37 -17.11 -12.33
C ASP A 68 16.88 -16.82 -12.41
N LYS A 69 17.62 -17.53 -13.26
CA LYS A 69 19.03 -17.23 -13.59
C LYS A 69 19.20 -15.85 -14.24
N ALA A 70 18.35 -15.51 -15.21
CA ALA A 70 18.34 -14.18 -15.85
C ALA A 70 18.06 -13.08 -14.82
N HIS A 71 17.11 -13.31 -13.92
CA HIS A 71 16.78 -12.35 -12.86
C HIS A 71 17.95 -12.14 -11.89
N ASP A 72 18.64 -13.21 -11.47
CA ASP A 72 19.85 -13.11 -10.64
C ASP A 72 20.97 -12.33 -11.35
N ALA A 73 21.25 -12.65 -12.62
CA ALA A 73 22.25 -11.92 -13.41
C ALA A 73 21.90 -10.44 -13.57
N TRP A 74 20.64 -10.13 -13.88
CA TRP A 74 20.13 -8.76 -13.99
C TRP A 74 20.20 -8.02 -12.64
N SER A 75 19.85 -8.69 -11.54
CA SER A 75 19.90 -8.11 -10.20
C SER A 75 21.33 -7.73 -9.80
N ARG A 76 22.32 -8.54 -10.17
CA ARG A 76 23.75 -8.25 -9.93
C ARG A 76 24.32 -7.15 -10.84
N LEU A 77 23.70 -6.91 -12.00
CA LEU A 77 24.03 -5.78 -12.88
C LEU A 77 23.48 -4.45 -12.36
N GLN A 78 22.41 -4.49 -11.58
CA GLN A 78 21.92 -3.28 -10.94
C GLN A 78 22.96 -2.79 -9.94
N PRO A 79 23.15 -1.46 -9.82
CA PRO A 79 23.92 -0.93 -8.71
C PRO A 79 23.29 -1.45 -7.41
N PRO A 80 24.10 -1.66 -6.35
CA PRO A 80 23.54 -2.01 -5.05
C PRO A 80 22.43 -1.02 -4.70
N PRO A 81 21.32 -1.47 -4.09
CA PRO A 81 20.27 -0.57 -3.67
C PRO A 81 20.90 0.56 -2.87
N LYS A 82 20.59 1.81 -3.26
CA LYS A 82 21.16 3.00 -2.62
C LYS A 82 20.98 2.86 -1.13
N SER A 83 22.01 3.19 -0.37
CA SER A 83 21.89 3.21 1.08
C SER A 83 20.76 4.17 1.49
N HIS A 84 20.08 3.91 2.60
CA HIS A 84 19.06 4.84 3.09
C HIS A 84 19.66 6.25 3.32
N GLU A 85 20.96 6.37 3.63
CA GLU A 85 21.67 7.65 3.72
C GLU A 85 21.71 8.41 2.38
N GLU A 86 22.03 7.71 1.28
CA GLU A 86 22.01 8.29 -0.06
C GLU A 86 20.59 8.66 -0.48
N GLN A 87 19.60 7.81 -0.18
CA GLN A 87 18.18 8.09 -0.46
C GLN A 87 17.70 9.33 0.30
N ALA A 88 18.03 9.46 1.59
CA ALA A 88 17.68 10.63 2.38
C ALA A 88 18.36 11.91 1.84
N ALA A 89 19.61 11.83 1.40
CA ALA A 89 20.29 12.96 0.79
C ALA A 89 19.63 13.40 -0.52
N GLU A 90 19.22 12.44 -1.36
CA GLU A 90 18.50 12.72 -2.61
C GLU A 90 17.11 13.32 -2.35
N LEU A 91 16.33 12.74 -1.44
CA LEU A 91 15.00 13.25 -1.09
C LEU A 91 15.07 14.67 -0.54
N ARG A 92 16.08 14.97 0.30
CA ARG A 92 16.32 16.34 0.78
C ARG A 92 16.62 17.29 -0.36
N ALA A 93 17.53 16.93 -1.27
CA ALA A 93 17.87 17.77 -2.42
C ALA A 93 16.66 17.97 -3.37
N MET A 94 15.82 16.95 -3.55
CA MET A 94 14.58 17.06 -4.33
C MET A 94 13.55 17.97 -3.66
N ALA A 95 13.37 17.87 -2.34
CA ALA A 95 12.47 18.72 -1.58
C ALA A 95 12.90 20.20 -1.63
N ASP A 96 14.20 20.47 -1.44
CA ASP A 96 14.76 21.82 -1.50
C ASP A 96 14.55 22.42 -2.90
N LYS A 97 14.89 21.67 -3.94
CA LYS A 97 14.69 22.10 -5.33
C LYS A 97 13.22 22.37 -5.65
N ALA A 98 12.32 21.49 -5.26
CA ALA A 98 10.88 21.67 -5.49
C ALA A 98 10.35 22.92 -4.80
N THR A 99 10.82 23.20 -3.58
CA THR A 99 10.49 24.41 -2.83
C THR A 99 10.98 25.67 -3.55
N GLU A 100 12.22 25.65 -4.06
CA GLU A 100 12.80 26.76 -4.85
C GLU A 100 12.02 27.01 -6.16
N GLU A 101 11.56 25.94 -6.81
CA GLU A 101 10.74 25.99 -8.02
C GLU A 101 9.29 26.41 -7.75
N GLY A 102 8.87 26.44 -6.47
CA GLY A 102 7.52 26.77 -6.03
C GLY A 102 6.51 25.63 -6.18
N ASP A 103 6.96 24.40 -6.43
CA ASP A 103 6.12 23.20 -6.45
C ASP A 103 5.96 22.65 -5.03
N LEU A 104 5.09 23.29 -4.25
CA LEU A 104 4.86 22.96 -2.85
C LEU A 104 4.30 21.55 -2.65
N ALA A 105 3.52 21.04 -3.61
CA ALA A 105 2.95 19.70 -3.55
C ALA A 105 4.06 18.65 -3.67
N HIS A 106 4.94 18.82 -4.67
CA HIS A 106 6.09 17.94 -4.82
C HIS A 106 7.05 18.04 -3.64
N ALA A 107 7.30 19.25 -3.14
CA ALA A 107 8.14 19.47 -1.95
C ALA A 107 7.57 18.77 -0.70
N SER A 108 6.25 18.85 -0.47
CA SER A 108 5.58 18.16 0.63
C SER A 108 5.71 16.64 0.50
N HIS A 109 5.51 16.10 -0.71
CA HIS A 109 5.63 14.67 -0.98
C HIS A 109 7.07 14.15 -0.75
N MET A 110 8.08 14.91 -1.16
CA MET A 110 9.48 14.55 -0.88
C MET A 110 9.80 14.65 0.62
N SER A 111 9.20 15.62 1.33
CA SER A 111 9.45 15.84 2.75
C SER A 111 8.93 14.71 3.63
N PHE A 112 7.74 14.15 3.41
CA PHE A 112 7.29 13.03 4.25
C PHE A 112 8.05 11.74 3.91
N ARG A 113 8.38 11.49 2.63
CA ARG A 113 9.23 10.34 2.24
C ARG A 113 10.63 10.42 2.83
N LEU A 114 11.16 11.64 2.94
CA LEU A 114 12.40 11.90 3.66
C LEU A 114 12.24 11.53 5.13
N GLY A 115 11.12 11.89 5.76
CA GLY A 115 10.76 11.46 7.11
C GLY A 115 10.83 9.95 7.30
N GLU A 116 10.15 9.19 6.43
CA GLU A 116 10.15 7.71 6.48
C GLU A 116 11.56 7.13 6.36
N THR A 117 12.34 7.66 5.41
CA THR A 117 13.71 7.18 5.17
C THR A 117 14.63 7.50 6.36
N LEU A 118 14.43 8.63 7.03
CA LEU A 118 15.20 9.02 8.21
C LEU A 118 14.78 8.23 9.45
N GLU A 119 13.50 7.87 9.57
CA GLU A 119 13.00 6.97 10.61
C GLU A 119 13.62 5.57 10.46
N ASP A 120 13.67 5.03 9.24
CA ASP A 120 14.35 3.75 8.93
C ASP A 120 15.85 3.78 9.29
N LEU A 121 16.49 4.94 9.18
CA LEU A 121 17.87 5.17 9.61
C LEU A 121 18.04 5.32 11.13
N GLY A 122 16.95 5.50 11.87
CA GLY A 122 16.95 5.82 13.30
C GLY A 122 17.27 7.29 13.62
N ASP A 123 17.30 8.17 12.62
CA ASP A 123 17.52 9.61 12.78
C ASP A 123 16.19 10.33 13.07
N LEU A 124 15.65 10.06 14.27
CA LEU A 124 14.32 10.49 14.68
C LEU A 124 14.15 12.02 14.70
N GLU A 125 15.19 12.77 15.06
CA GLU A 125 15.13 14.24 15.11
C GLU A 125 14.93 14.84 13.71
N ASN A 126 15.69 14.35 12.73
CA ASN A 126 15.53 14.81 11.36
C ASN A 126 14.26 14.24 10.70
N ALA A 127 13.83 13.04 11.07
CA ALA A 127 12.56 12.46 10.61
C ALA A 127 11.38 13.34 11.04
N GLU A 128 11.31 13.71 12.33
CA GLU A 128 10.27 14.60 12.84
C GLU A 128 10.27 15.93 12.11
N SER A 129 11.45 16.53 11.92
CA SER A 129 11.56 17.80 11.19
C SER A 129 11.06 17.70 9.75
N ALA A 130 11.34 16.58 9.07
CA ALA A 130 10.89 16.36 7.70
C ALA A 130 9.37 16.15 7.61
N TYR A 131 8.78 15.38 8.54
CA TYR A 131 7.33 15.23 8.62
C TYR A 131 6.61 16.55 8.94
N ARG A 132 7.15 17.34 9.87
CA ARG A 132 6.62 18.68 10.18
C ARG A 132 6.67 19.60 8.96
N GLN A 133 7.77 19.58 8.20
CA GLN A 133 7.88 20.34 6.96
C GLN A 133 6.83 19.89 5.93
N ALA A 134 6.59 18.58 5.80
CA ALA A 134 5.58 18.04 4.90
C ALA A 134 4.18 18.57 5.22
N VAL A 135 3.80 18.58 6.50
CA VAL A 135 2.51 19.12 6.97
C VAL A 135 2.38 20.62 6.73
N VAL A 136 3.45 21.40 6.98
CA VAL A 136 3.46 22.84 6.69
C VAL A 136 3.20 23.10 5.21
N LEU A 137 3.90 22.40 4.32
CA LEU A 137 3.71 22.53 2.88
C LEU A 137 2.32 22.05 2.43
N ALA A 138 1.82 20.95 2.98
CA ALA A 138 0.48 20.42 2.65
C ALA A 138 -0.64 21.41 2.99
N ARG A 139 -0.51 22.18 4.08
CA ARG A 139 -1.44 23.27 4.42
C ARG A 139 -1.45 24.40 3.38
N GLU A 140 -0.32 24.63 2.69
CA GLU A 140 -0.17 25.71 1.72
C GLU A 140 -0.62 25.34 0.30
N VAL A 141 -0.61 24.06 -0.06
CA VAL A 141 -0.93 23.56 -1.41
C VAL A 141 -2.39 23.79 -1.83
N ASP A 142 -3.23 24.34 -0.94
CA ASP A 142 -4.69 24.35 -1.03
C ASP A 142 -5.23 22.91 -1.05
N ALA A 143 -6.43 22.72 -0.51
CA ALA A 143 -6.95 21.39 -0.23
C ALA A 143 -7.43 20.63 -1.50
N CYS A 144 -6.98 21.02 -2.69
CA CYS A 144 -7.26 20.29 -3.92
C CYS A 144 -6.55 18.93 -3.98
N ASP A 145 -5.56 18.69 -3.12
CA ASP A 145 -4.90 17.39 -2.96
C ASP A 145 -5.17 16.77 -1.57
N PRO A 146 -6.33 16.10 -1.40
CA PRO A 146 -6.67 15.44 -0.14
C PRO A 146 -5.74 14.26 0.18
N GLU A 147 -5.08 13.67 -0.82
CA GLU A 147 -4.15 12.55 -0.63
C GLU A 147 -2.88 13.02 0.06
N LEU A 148 -2.33 14.13 -0.43
CA LEU A 148 -1.15 14.74 0.17
C LEU A 148 -1.40 15.15 1.62
N MET A 149 -2.55 15.78 1.89
CA MET A 149 -2.96 16.15 3.25
C MET A 149 -3.07 14.91 4.15
N LEU A 150 -3.79 13.87 3.69
CA LEU A 150 -3.94 12.64 4.47
C LEU A 150 -2.59 11.98 4.76
N ALA A 151 -1.73 11.84 3.76
CA ALA A 151 -0.42 11.21 3.90
C ALA A 151 0.51 11.98 4.84
N ALA A 152 0.65 13.30 4.64
CA ALA A 152 1.56 14.13 5.43
C ALA A 152 1.14 14.20 6.92
N PHE A 153 -0.16 14.40 7.18
CA PHE A 153 -0.66 14.46 8.55
C PHE A 153 -0.58 13.10 9.25
N THR A 154 -1.04 12.02 8.59
CA THR A 154 -1.03 10.68 9.19
C THR A 154 0.39 10.25 9.55
N SER A 155 1.37 10.52 8.69
CA SER A 155 2.77 10.18 8.96
C SER A 155 3.30 10.90 10.21
N LEU A 156 3.05 12.21 10.32
CA LEU A 156 3.46 12.96 11.52
C LEU A 156 2.70 12.49 12.78
N ILE A 157 1.40 12.23 12.68
CA ILE A 157 0.58 11.79 13.82
C ILE A 157 1.07 10.44 14.35
N HIS A 158 1.35 9.47 13.47
CA HIS A 158 1.85 8.16 13.86
C HIS A 158 3.30 8.20 14.37
N PHE A 159 4.12 9.11 13.85
CA PHE A 159 5.49 9.30 14.33
C PHE A 159 5.52 9.90 15.75
N LEU A 160 4.62 10.86 16.05
CA LEU A 160 4.56 11.51 17.35
C LEU A 160 4.02 10.56 18.42
N SER A 161 4.56 10.68 19.64
CA SER A 161 3.97 10.01 20.80
C SER A 161 2.54 10.55 21.08
N PRO A 162 1.64 9.71 21.63
CA PRO A 162 0.29 10.14 21.97
C PRO A 162 0.29 11.37 22.88
N SER A 163 -0.26 12.48 22.38
CA SER A 163 -0.19 13.78 23.02
C SER A 163 -1.35 14.69 22.59
N GLU A 164 -1.53 15.82 23.28
CA GLU A 164 -2.48 16.84 22.84
C GLU A 164 -2.13 17.38 21.43
N GLU A 165 -0.84 17.40 21.07
CA GLU A 165 -0.40 17.83 19.76
C GLU A 165 -0.82 16.84 18.67
N SER A 166 -0.56 15.54 18.84
CA SER A 166 -0.94 14.53 17.85
C SER A 166 -2.46 14.48 17.64
N VAL A 167 -3.23 14.63 18.72
CA VAL A 167 -4.69 14.77 18.66
C VAL A 167 -5.12 16.04 17.92
N ALA A 168 -4.51 17.19 18.21
CA ALA A 168 -4.85 18.44 17.52
C ALA A 168 -4.58 18.36 16.00
N LEU A 169 -3.46 17.75 15.61
CA LEU A 169 -3.15 17.49 14.19
C LEU A 169 -4.18 16.55 13.55
N ALA A 170 -4.60 15.49 14.25
CA ALA A 170 -5.58 14.54 13.73
C ALA A 170 -6.97 15.18 13.58
N GLN A 171 -7.38 16.01 14.53
CA GLN A 171 -8.61 16.79 14.46
C GLN A 171 -8.58 17.82 13.32
N GLU A 172 -7.44 18.48 13.10
CA GLU A 172 -7.27 19.41 11.98
C GLU A 172 -7.39 18.70 10.62
N MET A 173 -6.73 17.57 10.45
CA MET A 173 -6.83 16.73 9.25
C MET A 173 -8.28 16.31 9.00
N ALA A 174 -8.93 15.78 10.04
CA ALA A 174 -10.31 15.35 9.99
C ALA A 174 -11.25 16.51 9.64
N ALA A 175 -11.13 17.68 10.30
CA ALA A 175 -11.96 18.85 9.99
C ALA A 175 -11.80 19.29 8.53
N ASN A 176 -10.57 19.34 8.01
CA ASN A 176 -10.32 19.73 6.62
C ASN A 176 -10.98 18.80 5.60
N LEU A 177 -11.00 17.49 5.85
CA LEU A 177 -11.51 16.48 4.91
C LEU A 177 -12.99 16.12 5.14
N ILE A 178 -13.47 16.19 6.38
CA ILE A 178 -14.85 15.91 6.78
C ILE A 178 -15.74 17.13 6.54
N ASP A 179 -15.29 18.37 6.75
CA ASP A 179 -16.18 19.53 6.56
C ASP A 179 -16.38 19.87 5.08
N ARG A 180 -15.56 19.29 4.20
CA ARG A 180 -15.62 19.45 2.75
C ARG A 180 -16.12 18.18 2.02
N LYS A 181 -17.04 17.40 2.61
CA LYS A 181 -17.55 16.14 2.00
C LYS A 181 -18.16 16.33 0.60
N GLU A 182 -18.64 17.53 0.27
CA GLU A 182 -19.15 17.82 -1.08
C GLU A 182 -18.01 17.91 -2.12
N MET A 183 -16.79 18.18 -1.67
CA MET A 183 -15.58 18.29 -2.48
C MET A 183 -14.80 16.97 -2.55
N TYR A 184 -14.87 16.11 -1.51
CA TYR A 184 -14.08 14.89 -1.42
C TYR A 184 -14.91 13.60 -1.44
N HIS A 185 -14.29 12.53 -1.94
CA HIS A 185 -14.88 11.20 -1.90
C HIS A 185 -15.19 10.79 -0.44
N PRO A 186 -16.39 10.25 -0.12
CA PRO A 186 -16.77 9.88 1.24
C PRO A 186 -15.78 8.92 1.92
N MET A 187 -15.10 8.08 1.13
CA MET A 187 -14.03 7.20 1.63
C MET A 187 -12.87 7.98 2.27
N ARG A 188 -12.48 9.15 1.73
CA ARG A 188 -11.38 9.95 2.28
C ARG A 188 -11.74 10.64 3.58
N ALA A 189 -12.98 11.13 3.68
CA ALA A 189 -13.49 11.67 4.94
C ALA A 189 -13.55 10.60 6.03
N ALA A 190 -13.95 9.37 5.67
CA ALA A 190 -13.97 8.23 6.58
C ALA A 190 -12.56 7.79 7.00
N ASP A 191 -11.60 7.81 6.08
CA ASP A 191 -10.20 7.46 6.38
C ASP A 191 -9.56 8.49 7.33
N ALA A 192 -9.80 9.78 7.09
CA ALA A 192 -9.37 10.85 8.00
C ALA A 192 -10.02 10.73 9.39
N ALA A 193 -11.31 10.39 9.45
CA ALA A 193 -12.02 10.14 10.70
C ALA A 193 -11.46 8.93 11.46
N TYR A 194 -11.04 7.88 10.73
CA TYR A 194 -10.41 6.68 11.28
C TYR A 194 -9.08 7.01 11.96
N HIS A 195 -8.18 7.72 11.27
CA HIS A 195 -6.90 8.13 11.86
C HIS A 195 -7.07 9.11 13.03
N CYS A 196 -8.08 9.98 12.97
CA CYS A 196 -8.44 10.85 14.11
C CYS A 196 -8.92 10.04 15.32
N ALA A 197 -9.75 9.02 15.11
CA ALA A 197 -10.21 8.15 16.18
C ALA A 197 -9.06 7.37 16.84
N ILE A 198 -8.11 6.87 16.05
CA ILE A 198 -6.89 6.20 16.57
C ILE A 198 -6.12 7.16 17.48
N ALA A 199 -5.78 8.36 16.99
CA ALA A 199 -5.00 9.32 17.77
C ALA A 199 -5.67 9.72 19.10
N GLU A 200 -6.99 9.88 19.10
CA GLU A 200 -7.77 10.16 20.32
C GLU A 200 -7.78 8.98 21.30
N LEU A 201 -7.87 7.75 20.79
CA LEU A 201 -7.86 6.54 21.60
C LEU A 201 -6.48 6.27 22.22
N ASP A 202 -5.41 6.39 21.43
CA ASP A 202 -4.04 6.25 21.91
C ASP A 202 -3.72 7.30 22.98
N PHE A 203 -4.17 8.55 22.78
CA PHE A 203 -4.01 9.59 23.79
C PHE A 203 -4.84 9.31 25.04
N ALA A 204 -6.03 8.71 24.91
CA ALA A 204 -6.86 8.34 26.05
C ALA A 204 -6.24 7.26 26.94
N GLU A 205 -5.36 6.40 26.42
CA GLU A 205 -4.58 5.46 27.26
C GLU A 205 -3.66 6.20 28.24
N VAL A 206 -3.02 7.27 27.77
CA VAL A 206 -2.13 8.11 28.58
C VAL A 206 -2.91 9.11 29.44
N ALA A 207 -4.10 9.52 28.97
CA ALA A 207 -4.98 10.49 29.62
C ALA A 207 -6.40 9.92 29.84
N PRO A 208 -6.62 9.05 30.86
CA PRO A 208 -7.87 8.30 31.02
C PRO A 208 -9.15 9.13 31.11
N HIS A 209 -9.04 10.40 31.54
CA HIS A 209 -10.18 11.33 31.58
C HIS A 209 -10.76 11.69 30.19
N ARG A 210 -10.00 11.42 29.12
CA ARG A 210 -10.42 11.61 27.71
C ARG A 210 -11.13 10.39 27.13
N MET A 211 -11.06 9.23 27.79
CA MET A 211 -11.51 7.94 27.26
C MET A 211 -12.98 7.94 26.82
N ASP A 212 -13.90 8.40 27.66
CA ASP A 212 -15.32 8.43 27.30
C ASP A 212 -15.60 9.35 26.11
N HIS A 213 -14.84 10.44 25.97
CA HIS A 213 -14.93 11.33 24.81
C HIS A 213 -14.41 10.65 23.55
N ALA A 214 -13.22 10.05 23.61
CA ALA A 214 -12.61 9.34 22.48
C ALA A 214 -13.54 8.21 21.97
N ILE A 215 -14.18 7.48 22.87
CA ILE A 215 -15.08 6.37 22.52
C ILE A 215 -16.41 6.89 21.96
N GLU A 216 -17.13 7.72 22.72
CA GLU A 216 -18.51 8.07 22.39
C GLU A 216 -18.63 9.19 21.36
N ALA A 217 -17.75 10.20 21.43
CA ALA A 217 -17.82 11.37 20.56
C ALA A 217 -17.03 11.18 19.25
N ILE A 218 -16.00 10.32 19.25
CA ILE A 218 -15.12 10.15 18.09
C ILE A 218 -15.26 8.74 17.48
N ALA A 219 -14.90 7.68 18.20
CA ALA A 219 -14.83 6.34 17.64
C ALA A 219 -16.21 5.81 17.17
N ARG A 220 -17.27 5.96 17.99
CA ARG A 220 -18.61 5.46 17.63
C ARG A 220 -19.18 6.11 16.36
N PRO A 221 -19.14 7.45 16.16
CA PRO A 221 -19.50 8.05 14.88
C PRO A 221 -18.62 7.63 13.71
N THR A 222 -17.31 7.46 13.91
CA THR A 222 -16.37 7.02 12.88
C THR A 222 -16.68 5.60 12.40
N ILE A 223 -16.95 4.67 13.33
CA ILE A 223 -17.37 3.29 13.02
C ILE A 223 -18.60 3.30 12.12
N LYS A 224 -19.62 4.09 12.48
CA LYS A 224 -20.82 4.23 11.65
C LYS A 224 -20.47 4.75 10.25
N MET A 225 -19.61 5.76 10.15
CA MET A 225 -19.17 6.30 8.86
C MET A 225 -18.44 5.25 8.00
N LEU A 226 -17.60 4.42 8.61
CA LEU A 226 -16.89 3.33 7.94
C LEU A 226 -17.86 2.23 7.47
N ASP A 227 -18.82 1.85 8.32
CA ASP A 227 -19.83 0.85 7.95
C ASP A 227 -20.76 1.34 6.84
N ASP A 228 -21.15 2.62 6.84
CA ASP A 228 -21.98 3.24 5.80
C ASP A 228 -21.31 3.19 4.40
N ILE A 229 -19.98 3.05 4.33
CA ILE A 229 -19.20 2.90 3.09
C ILE A 229 -18.59 1.50 2.90
N CYS A 230 -19.04 0.51 3.69
CA CYS A 230 -18.58 -0.88 3.64
C CYS A 230 -17.08 -1.10 3.97
N PHE A 231 -16.45 -0.22 4.75
CA PHE A 231 -15.07 -0.38 5.25
C PHE A 231 -15.05 -1.14 6.58
N HIS A 232 -15.56 -2.38 6.54
CA HIS A 232 -15.75 -3.19 7.73
C HIS A 232 -14.45 -3.62 8.40
N ASP A 233 -13.36 -3.77 7.64
CA ASP A 233 -12.02 -4.09 8.16
C ASP A 233 -11.50 -3.00 9.11
N LYS A 234 -11.59 -1.73 8.71
CA LYS A 234 -11.22 -0.58 9.54
C LYS A 234 -12.21 -0.39 10.70
N SER A 235 -13.50 -0.59 10.46
CA SER A 235 -14.53 -0.55 11.50
C SER A 235 -14.23 -1.54 12.63
N GLN A 236 -13.97 -2.81 12.30
CA GLN A 236 -13.59 -3.86 13.25
C GLN A 236 -12.28 -3.53 13.97
N SER A 237 -11.27 -3.08 13.24
CA SER A 237 -9.97 -2.71 13.81
C SER A 237 -10.13 -1.61 14.86
N LEU A 238 -10.98 -0.61 14.59
CA LEU A 238 -11.26 0.47 15.53
C LEU A 238 -12.05 -0.02 16.75
N GLN A 239 -13.01 -0.94 16.58
CA GLN A 239 -13.74 -1.55 17.69
C GLN A 239 -12.82 -2.34 18.63
N ARG A 240 -11.86 -3.08 18.06
CA ARG A 240 -10.84 -3.81 18.85
C ARG A 240 -9.93 -2.86 19.61
N LEU A 241 -9.49 -1.77 18.98
CA LEU A 241 -8.72 -0.73 19.68
C LEU A 241 -9.51 -0.12 20.85
N VAL A 242 -10.80 0.18 20.67
CA VAL A 242 -11.66 0.64 21.77
C VAL A 242 -11.72 -0.38 22.91
N ALA A 243 -11.85 -1.67 22.58
CA ALA A 243 -11.84 -2.74 23.59
C ALA A 243 -10.52 -2.79 24.38
N ASP A 244 -9.38 -2.65 23.70
CA ASP A 244 -8.06 -2.67 24.34
C ASP A 244 -7.85 -1.46 25.26
N VAL A 245 -8.26 -0.26 24.81
CA VAL A 245 -8.26 0.95 25.63
C VAL A 245 -9.14 0.79 26.87
N LEU A 246 -10.33 0.19 26.73
CA LEU A 246 -11.21 -0.08 27.88
C LEU A 246 -10.60 -1.09 28.87
N ARG A 247 -9.93 -2.14 28.37
CA ARG A 247 -9.21 -3.12 29.21
C ARG A 247 -8.07 -2.48 29.99
N SER A 248 -7.32 -1.57 29.36
CA SER A 248 -6.22 -0.87 30.04
C SER A 248 -6.72 -0.04 31.24
N ALA A 249 -7.98 0.43 31.19
CA ALA A 249 -8.67 1.09 32.29
C ALA A 249 -9.45 0.15 33.24
N GLY A 250 -9.41 -1.17 33.03
CA GLY A 250 -10.10 -2.16 33.85
C GLY A 250 -11.62 -2.24 33.61
N ARG A 251 -12.11 -1.79 32.46
CA ARG A 251 -13.53 -1.83 32.05
C ARG A 251 -13.83 -3.07 31.21
N ASP A 252 -13.46 -4.24 31.71
CA ASP A 252 -13.46 -5.51 30.96
C ASP A 252 -14.84 -5.86 30.37
N THR A 253 -15.93 -5.66 31.11
CA THR A 253 -17.29 -5.95 30.63
C THR A 253 -17.66 -5.14 29.38
N GLU A 254 -17.23 -3.87 29.33
CA GLU A 254 -17.50 -3.01 28.18
C GLU A 254 -16.58 -3.39 27.01
N ALA A 255 -15.31 -3.67 27.29
CA ALA A 255 -14.37 -4.15 26.29
C ALA A 255 -14.83 -5.45 25.62
N ASP A 256 -15.36 -6.41 26.39
CA ASP A 256 -15.87 -7.67 25.86
C ASP A 256 -17.07 -7.46 24.92
N GLN A 257 -17.91 -6.45 25.20
CA GLN A 257 -19.00 -6.09 24.28
C GLN A 257 -18.46 -5.53 22.96
N TRP A 258 -17.50 -4.60 23.02
CA TRP A 258 -16.86 -4.04 21.82
C TRP A 258 -16.12 -5.10 20.99
N GLN A 259 -15.43 -6.02 21.66
CA GLN A 259 -14.78 -7.15 21.01
C GLN A 259 -15.80 -8.06 20.31
N ALA A 260 -16.89 -8.41 20.98
CA ALA A 260 -17.94 -9.24 20.40
C ALA A 260 -18.62 -8.58 19.18
N ASP A 261 -18.79 -7.26 19.21
CA ASP A 261 -19.32 -6.50 18.08
C ASP A 261 -18.34 -6.51 16.89
N ALA A 262 -17.02 -6.45 17.13
CA ALA A 262 -16.00 -6.53 16.09
C ALA A 262 -15.95 -7.91 15.43
N ASP A 263 -15.95 -8.96 16.26
CA ASP A 263 -15.82 -10.34 15.80
C ASP A 263 -17.07 -10.83 15.07
N ARG A 264 -18.21 -10.13 15.22
CA ARG A 264 -19.44 -10.41 14.48
C ARG A 264 -19.21 -10.45 12.98
N TYR A 265 -18.25 -9.69 12.44
CA TYR A 265 -17.95 -9.63 11.01
C TYR A 265 -17.08 -10.79 10.48
N GLU A 266 -16.24 -11.42 11.32
CA GLU A 266 -15.41 -12.58 10.92
C GLU A 266 -16.26 -13.81 10.62
N ASP A 267 -17.39 -13.95 11.32
CA ASP A 267 -18.37 -14.99 11.03
C ASP A 267 -18.96 -14.87 9.60
N TRP A 268 -18.92 -13.71 8.95
CA TRP A 268 -19.57 -13.48 7.64
C TRP A 268 -18.79 -14.03 6.45
N GLU A 269 -17.46 -14.13 6.52
CA GLU A 269 -16.68 -14.86 5.50
C GLU A 269 -17.12 -16.34 5.43
N MET A 270 -17.65 -16.87 6.53
CA MET A 270 -18.21 -18.22 6.63
C MET A 270 -19.66 -18.34 6.12
N PHE A 271 -20.38 -17.23 5.92
CA PHE A 271 -21.81 -17.17 5.56
C PHE A 271 -22.09 -16.53 4.18
N MET A 272 -21.12 -16.54 3.26
CA MET A 272 -21.19 -15.95 1.90
C MET A 272 -22.35 -16.42 0.99
N ASP A 273 -23.24 -17.30 1.46
CA ASP A 273 -24.47 -17.73 0.77
C ASP A 273 -25.75 -16.98 1.23
N GLN A 274 -25.69 -16.07 2.21
CA GLN A 274 -26.87 -15.32 2.64
C GLN A 274 -26.84 -13.88 2.11
N GLY A 275 -27.67 -13.62 1.10
CA GLY A 275 -27.93 -12.29 0.58
C GLY A 275 -28.43 -11.35 1.69
N ILE A 276 -27.80 -10.18 1.79
CA ILE A 276 -28.13 -9.20 2.82
C ILE A 276 -29.49 -8.55 2.50
N PRO A 277 -30.46 -8.47 3.43
CA PRO A 277 -31.69 -7.74 3.20
C PRO A 277 -31.40 -6.25 2.96
N GLY A 278 -31.45 -5.82 1.70
CA GLY A 278 -31.31 -4.42 1.28
C GLY A 278 -29.97 -4.03 0.65
N HIS A 279 -28.99 -4.94 0.51
CA HIS A 279 -27.80 -4.69 -0.31
C HIS A 279 -27.91 -5.36 -1.68
N VAL A 280 -27.48 -4.62 -2.70
CA VAL A 280 -27.21 -5.13 -4.04
C VAL A 280 -25.74 -5.51 -4.06
N HIS A 281 -25.40 -6.78 -4.32
CA HIS A 281 -24.01 -7.15 -4.53
C HIS A 281 -23.51 -6.49 -5.82
N LEU A 282 -22.24 -6.07 -5.86
CA LEU A 282 -21.64 -5.47 -7.07
C LEU A 282 -21.79 -6.38 -8.31
N TRP A 283 -21.87 -7.70 -8.10
CA TRP A 283 -22.11 -8.72 -9.12
C TRP A 283 -23.57 -8.84 -9.59
N ASP A 284 -24.53 -8.28 -8.84
CA ASP A 284 -25.96 -8.23 -9.20
C ASP A 284 -26.29 -7.00 -10.06
N ILE A 285 -25.35 -6.07 -10.23
CA ILE A 285 -25.48 -4.97 -11.20
C ILE A 285 -25.26 -5.56 -12.60
N ARG A 286 -26.32 -6.12 -13.17
CA ARG A 286 -26.38 -6.30 -14.63
C ARG A 286 -26.38 -4.91 -15.25
N PHE A 287 -25.32 -4.58 -15.98
CA PHE A 287 -25.39 -3.52 -16.98
C PHE A 287 -26.40 -3.97 -18.03
N ASP A 288 -27.65 -3.55 -17.90
CA ASP A 288 -28.58 -3.58 -19.02
C ASP A 288 -27.99 -2.66 -20.09
N ALA A 289 -27.30 -3.25 -21.07
CA ALA A 289 -26.94 -2.57 -22.29
C ALA A 289 -28.23 -2.05 -22.92
N PRO A 290 -28.27 -0.79 -23.41
CA PRO A 290 -29.47 -0.28 -24.05
C PRO A 290 -29.79 -1.17 -25.25
N ASP A 291 -31.00 -1.74 -25.25
CA ASP A 291 -31.54 -2.46 -26.39
C ASP A 291 -31.28 -1.65 -27.65
N GLY A 292 -30.50 -2.24 -28.55
CA GLY A 292 -30.15 -1.66 -29.83
C GLY A 292 -31.42 -1.26 -30.58
N ALA A 293 -31.59 0.03 -30.79
CA ALA A 293 -32.46 0.54 -31.82
C ALA A 293 -31.93 0.06 -33.19
N GLY A 294 -32.76 -0.65 -33.95
CA GLY A 294 -32.58 -0.83 -35.38
C GLY A 294 -32.86 -2.23 -35.89
N ASP A 295 -34.12 -2.51 -36.22
CA ASP A 295 -34.51 -2.99 -37.56
C ASP A 295 -36.03 -2.88 -37.71
N GLU A 296 -36.49 -1.69 -38.12
CA GLU A 296 -37.42 -1.43 -39.25
C GLU A 296 -37.48 0.08 -39.57
#